data_AF-A0AAW1I9Y7-F1
#
_entry.id   AF-A0AAW1I9Y7-F1
#
_cell.length_a   1.000
_cell.length_b   1.000
_cell.length_c   1.000
_cell.angle_alpha   90.00
_cell.angle_beta   90.00
_cell.angle_gamma   90.00
#
_symmetry.space_group_name_H-M   'P 1'
#
loop_
_entity.id
_entity.type
_entity.pdbx_description
1 polymer ?
#
loop_
_entity_poly.entity_id
_entity_poly.type
_entity_poly.pdbx_seq_one_letter_code
_entity_poly.pdbx_strand_id
1 'polypeptide(L)'
;MHVRKYWIMRKPNQTYARNLATPISQFRVIKEWNYINYTWISYKHHVNALSYDGYVPENNLMAGINFYDGYYYLAIPRMKSGIPVTLARINSANPRPAPLLEPYPSWEFNELGNCTALQNVQNIAVDAQGKLWIIDGGKTGTLTAKPNTTCSAKLVIYDIKASKVTAAYNFPEEVANKSTSFLYDLAVDDSDGGYAYIVDNSRLDPGLIVFSLNQNTSWKVRDSKTMRADPLAVQFKINSETIRTPINIAGIALGPKTNINEQNITLNEDRQVYFCPISSFHLYSISTTYLKDKRFSKGGDGDFAQYIMDVGIKTAQSDGMKMDNKGILYYGLIPKASIVRWDSSTPFITGQKVIAKDDNYIQWPNSFAFDDGGNVLVLTNKLEKYVQNKMSLNEPNFRILMAYVDGKSYVYDDETLVYSVYETDNQNITASSAIITHGSTASTEYETTTNVHESSVELNRSINENNSEESIKSSSENTPTLNATSTSGITMLESEPETTTITTEDTKLENSTTTEVKDQGTPNCAITKCYVPYHALVCILAIINYVL
;
A
#
# COMPACT_ATOMS: atom_id res chain seq x y z
N MET A 1 -24.16 24.66 -5.40
CA MET A 1 -25.05 23.48 -5.53
C MET A 1 -24.49 22.59 -6.63
N HIS A 2 -23.82 21.49 -6.29
CA HIS A 2 -23.51 20.45 -7.26
C HIS A 2 -24.72 19.50 -7.30
N VAL A 3 -25.35 19.40 -8.46
CA VAL A 3 -26.42 18.44 -8.71
C VAL A 3 -25.77 17.06 -8.72
N ARG A 4 -25.93 16.29 -7.63
CA ARG A 4 -25.53 14.88 -7.57
C ARG A 4 -26.36 14.11 -8.61
N LYS A 5 -25.71 13.55 -9.62
CA LYS A 5 -26.35 12.67 -10.60
C LYS A 5 -26.35 11.25 -10.03
N TYR A 6 -27.47 10.82 -9.46
CA TYR A 6 -27.64 9.44 -9.03
C TYR A 6 -27.94 8.57 -10.24
N TRP A 7 -27.02 7.68 -10.59
CA TRP A 7 -27.30 6.59 -11.53
C TRP A 7 -27.78 5.39 -10.71
N ILE A 8 -29.09 5.15 -10.68
CA ILE A 8 -29.66 3.92 -10.11
C ILE A 8 -29.79 2.92 -11.25
N MET A 9 -28.80 2.03 -11.37
CA MET A 9 -28.80 0.98 -12.39
C MET A 9 -29.48 -0.27 -11.81
N ARG A 10 -30.68 -0.58 -12.29
CA ARG A 10 -31.41 -1.81 -11.92
C ARG A 10 -30.79 -2.99 -12.65
N LYS A 11 -30.54 -4.09 -11.92
CA LYS A 11 -30.24 -5.37 -12.58
C LYS A 11 -31.43 -5.79 -13.46
N PRO A 12 -31.22 -6.35 -14.67
CA PRO A 12 -32.27 -7.07 -15.37
C PRO A 12 -32.82 -8.18 -14.46
N ASN A 13 -34.11 -8.51 -14.57
CA ASN A 13 -34.77 -9.62 -13.86
C ASN A 13 -34.22 -10.99 -14.31
N GLN A 14 -32.95 -11.25 -14.05
CA GLN A 14 -32.39 -12.59 -14.06
C GLN A 14 -31.93 -12.90 -12.64
N THR A 15 -32.63 -13.84 -12.03
CA THR A 15 -32.16 -14.59 -10.87
C THR A 15 -30.88 -15.31 -11.28
N TYR A 16 -29.75 -14.62 -11.19
CA TYR A 16 -28.47 -15.29 -11.08
C TYR A 16 -28.45 -15.90 -9.69
N ALA A 17 -28.78 -17.19 -9.61
CA ALA A 17 -28.22 -18.01 -8.56
C ALA A 17 -26.72 -17.70 -8.56
N ARG A 18 -26.14 -17.27 -7.41
CA ARG A 18 -24.68 -17.24 -7.26
C ARG A 18 -24.22 -18.63 -7.66
N ASN A 19 -23.69 -18.78 -8.87
CA ASN A 19 -23.10 -20.03 -9.31
C ASN A 19 -22.03 -20.36 -8.27
N LEU A 20 -22.07 -21.61 -7.80
CA LEU A 20 -21.25 -22.20 -6.74
C LEU A 20 -19.89 -21.51 -6.65
N ALA A 21 -19.62 -20.88 -5.51
CA ALA A 21 -18.37 -20.19 -5.25
C ALA A 21 -17.20 -21.09 -5.68
N THR A 22 -16.50 -20.72 -6.75
CA THR A 22 -15.25 -21.37 -7.12
C THR A 22 -14.37 -21.34 -5.87
N PRO A 23 -13.90 -22.49 -5.37
CA PRO A 23 -13.12 -22.51 -4.14
C PRO A 23 -11.91 -21.60 -4.31
N ILE A 24 -11.67 -20.72 -3.33
CA ILE A 24 -10.39 -20.00 -3.26
C ILE A 24 -9.28 -21.03 -3.34
N SER A 25 -8.35 -20.81 -4.28
CA SER A 25 -7.23 -21.73 -4.39
C SER A 25 -6.31 -21.56 -3.19
N GLN A 26 -5.59 -22.61 -2.82
CA GLN A 26 -4.48 -22.47 -1.89
C GLN A 26 -3.43 -21.53 -2.45
N PHE A 27 -2.74 -20.81 -1.57
CA PHE A 27 -1.60 -19.97 -1.96
C PHE A 27 -0.44 -20.83 -2.44
N ARG A 28 0.18 -20.43 -3.54
CA ARG A 28 1.40 -21.03 -4.08
C ARG A 28 2.49 -19.98 -4.24
N VAL A 29 3.74 -20.40 -4.07
CA VAL A 29 4.91 -19.58 -4.41
C VAL A 29 5.06 -19.56 -5.92
N ILE A 30 4.98 -18.38 -6.55
CA ILE A 30 5.17 -18.24 -8.00
C ILE A 30 6.54 -17.67 -8.37
N LYS A 31 7.16 -16.94 -7.44
CA LYS A 31 8.51 -16.40 -7.55
C LYS A 31 9.18 -16.41 -6.19
N GLU A 32 10.48 -16.68 -6.17
CA GLU A 32 11.26 -16.79 -4.95
C GLU A 32 12.72 -16.39 -5.23
N TRP A 33 13.30 -15.56 -4.36
CA TRP A 33 14.68 -15.09 -4.47
C TRP A 33 15.41 -15.24 -3.15
N ASN A 34 16.65 -15.72 -3.20
CA ASN A 34 17.58 -15.55 -2.10
C ASN A 34 18.07 -14.10 -2.04
N TYR A 35 18.38 -13.49 -3.18
CA TYR A 35 18.76 -12.10 -3.27
C TYR A 35 18.34 -11.53 -4.62
N ILE A 36 18.22 -10.20 -4.67
CA ILE A 36 17.81 -9.46 -5.86
C ILE A 36 19.04 -9.14 -6.69
N ASN A 37 18.97 -9.37 -8.00
CA ASN A 37 19.96 -8.90 -8.97
C ASN A 37 19.24 -8.32 -10.20
N TYR A 38 19.96 -7.54 -11.01
CA TYR A 38 19.39 -6.67 -12.03
C TYR A 38 19.86 -7.03 -13.45
N THR A 39 19.12 -6.58 -14.44
CA THR A 39 19.58 -6.55 -15.84
C THR A 39 20.58 -5.41 -16.03
N TRP A 40 21.82 -5.63 -15.63
CA TRP A 40 22.91 -4.66 -15.70
C TRP A 40 23.20 -4.17 -17.12
N ILE A 41 23.54 -2.88 -17.25
CA ILE A 41 23.97 -2.26 -18.53
C ILE A 41 25.08 -3.08 -19.19
N SER A 42 26.05 -3.53 -18.40
CA SER A 42 27.05 -4.51 -18.83
C SER A 42 27.65 -5.24 -17.64
N TYR A 43 28.36 -6.35 -17.90
CA TYR A 43 29.11 -7.08 -16.88
C TYR A 43 30.10 -6.18 -16.13
N LYS A 44 30.74 -5.22 -16.82
CA LYS A 44 31.66 -4.26 -16.20
C LYS A 44 30.96 -3.36 -15.17
N HIS A 45 29.74 -2.89 -15.45
CA HIS A 45 28.97 -2.10 -14.50
C HIS A 45 28.62 -2.90 -13.24
N HIS A 46 28.23 -4.17 -13.41
CA HIS A 46 27.96 -5.07 -12.29
C HIS A 46 29.19 -5.28 -11.41
N VAL A 47 30.34 -5.63 -12.00
CA VAL A 47 31.59 -5.86 -11.26
C VAL A 47 32.07 -4.59 -10.56
N ASN A 48 31.98 -3.43 -11.21
CA ASN A 48 32.32 -2.16 -10.59
C ASN A 48 31.38 -1.85 -9.41
N ALA A 49 30.06 -2.03 -9.57
CA ALA A 49 29.11 -1.79 -8.50
C ALA A 49 29.36 -2.71 -7.29
N LEU A 50 29.72 -3.98 -7.51
CA LEU A 50 30.13 -4.89 -6.43
C LEU A 50 31.45 -4.47 -5.76
N SER A 51 32.42 -4.00 -6.55
CA SER A 51 33.77 -3.69 -6.07
C SER A 51 33.85 -2.36 -5.30
N TYR A 52 32.89 -1.46 -5.53
CA TYR A 52 32.83 -0.12 -4.93
C TYR A 52 31.56 0.10 -4.09
N ASP A 53 30.97 -0.98 -3.56
CA ASP A 53 29.78 -0.95 -2.70
C ASP A 53 28.55 -0.23 -3.28
N GLY A 54 28.51 -0.05 -4.61
CA GLY A 54 27.35 0.45 -5.35
C GLY A 54 26.22 -0.57 -5.45
N TYR A 55 26.53 -1.85 -5.23
CA TYR A 55 25.57 -2.94 -5.10
C TYR A 55 26.01 -3.91 -4.00
N VAL A 56 25.23 -3.95 -2.91
CA VAL A 56 25.41 -4.90 -1.80
C VAL A 56 24.17 -5.80 -1.76
N PRO A 57 24.25 -7.07 -2.23
CA PRO A 57 23.09 -7.94 -2.38
C PRO A 57 22.19 -8.05 -1.14
N GLU A 58 22.77 -8.11 0.06
CA GLU A 58 22.10 -8.20 1.36
C GLU A 58 21.24 -6.96 1.68
N ASN A 59 21.57 -5.82 1.08
CA ASN A 59 20.90 -4.55 1.31
C ASN A 59 19.72 -4.31 0.36
N ASN A 60 19.52 -5.15 -0.66
CA ASN A 60 18.46 -4.97 -1.64
C ASN A 60 17.20 -5.71 -1.19
N LEU A 61 16.32 -5.01 -0.45
CA LEU A 61 15.03 -5.53 0.02
C LEU A 61 13.90 -5.23 -0.98
N MET A 62 13.10 -6.23 -1.34
CA MET A 62 11.85 -6.02 -2.08
C MET A 62 10.70 -5.70 -1.11
N ALA A 63 10.06 -4.54 -1.26
CA ALA A 63 9.03 -4.05 -0.32
C ALA A 63 7.64 -3.89 -0.96
N GLY A 64 7.54 -3.29 -2.15
CA GLY A 64 6.27 -3.03 -2.82
C GLY A 64 6.05 -3.92 -4.04
N ILE A 65 4.80 -4.28 -4.32
CA ILE A 65 4.39 -4.94 -5.56
C ILE A 65 3.12 -4.30 -6.13
N ASN A 66 3.06 -4.16 -7.45
CA ASN A 66 1.82 -3.99 -8.18
C ASN A 66 1.86 -4.76 -9.50
N PHE A 67 0.70 -4.93 -10.15
CA PHE A 67 0.60 -5.65 -11.41
C PHE A 67 -0.11 -4.78 -12.45
N TYR A 68 0.42 -4.79 -13.66
CA TYR A 68 -0.25 -4.21 -14.82
C TYR A 68 0.29 -4.85 -16.09
N ASP A 69 -0.60 -5.19 -17.03
CA ASP A 69 -0.26 -5.59 -18.41
C ASP A 69 0.83 -6.68 -18.50
N GLY A 70 0.72 -7.71 -17.67
CA GLY A 70 1.67 -8.84 -17.67
C GLY A 70 3.02 -8.56 -17.00
N TYR A 71 3.16 -7.46 -16.25
CA TYR A 71 4.35 -7.15 -15.48
C TYR A 71 4.06 -7.01 -13.99
N TYR A 72 4.96 -7.54 -13.17
CA TYR A 72 5.05 -7.16 -11.75
C TYR A 72 6.01 -5.99 -11.63
N TYR A 73 5.52 -4.88 -11.09
CA TYR A 73 6.32 -3.71 -10.74
C TYR A 73 6.70 -3.82 -9.27
N LEU A 74 7.96 -3.56 -8.97
CA LEU A 74 8.59 -3.89 -7.69
C LEU A 74 9.34 -2.68 -7.14
N ALA A 75 9.08 -2.35 -5.88
CA ALA A 75 9.79 -1.29 -5.16
C ALA A 75 10.92 -1.87 -4.31
N ILE A 76 12.11 -1.26 -4.41
CA ILE A 76 13.34 -1.63 -3.71
C ILE A 76 13.82 -0.37 -2.96
N PRO A 77 13.34 -0.11 -1.74
CA PRO A 77 13.64 1.13 -1.05
C PRO A 77 15.12 1.25 -0.67
N ARG A 78 15.69 2.44 -0.89
CA ARG A 78 17.08 2.77 -0.56
C ARG A 78 17.27 3.05 0.94
N MET A 79 16.95 2.07 1.78
CA MET A 79 17.07 2.20 3.24
C MET A 79 18.52 2.03 3.73
N LYS A 80 19.37 1.34 2.96
CA LYS A 80 20.81 1.14 3.23
C LYS A 80 21.65 1.55 2.01
N SER A 81 22.97 1.48 2.13
CA SER A 81 23.89 1.67 0.99
C SER A 81 23.87 0.47 0.03
N GLY A 82 24.37 0.66 -1.20
CA GLY A 82 24.51 -0.43 -2.17
C GLY A 82 23.20 -0.89 -2.82
N ILE A 83 22.25 0.04 -3.00
CA ILE A 83 20.94 -0.22 -3.61
C ILE A 83 20.85 0.59 -4.91
N PRO A 84 21.27 0.02 -6.05
CA PRO A 84 21.42 0.79 -7.28
C PRO A 84 20.08 1.15 -7.92
N VAL A 85 19.05 0.31 -7.75
CA VAL A 85 17.72 0.46 -8.36
C VAL A 85 16.69 0.56 -7.25
N THR A 86 15.77 1.50 -7.36
CA THR A 86 14.67 1.67 -6.39
C THR A 86 13.29 1.32 -6.94
N LEU A 87 13.14 1.32 -8.27
CA LEU A 87 11.96 0.82 -8.95
C LEU A 87 12.37 -0.08 -10.10
N ALA A 88 11.78 -1.26 -10.16
CA ALA A 88 12.04 -2.25 -11.20
C ALA A 88 10.75 -2.94 -11.63
N ARG A 89 10.84 -3.77 -12.67
CA ARG A 89 9.79 -4.69 -13.07
C ARG A 89 10.34 -6.06 -13.46
N ILE A 90 9.45 -7.04 -13.52
CA ILE A 90 9.68 -8.34 -14.13
C ILE A 90 8.45 -8.74 -14.96
N ASN A 91 8.68 -9.44 -16.07
CA ASN A 91 7.58 -10.05 -16.82
C ASN A 91 6.97 -11.20 -15.99
N SER A 92 5.65 -11.19 -15.77
CA SER A 92 4.96 -12.16 -14.93
C SER A 92 5.05 -13.59 -15.47
N ALA A 93 5.12 -13.75 -16.79
CA ALA A 93 5.24 -15.02 -17.48
C ALA A 93 6.69 -15.55 -17.57
N ASN A 94 7.68 -14.84 -17.01
CA ASN A 94 9.07 -15.32 -17.01
C ASN A 94 9.13 -16.70 -16.32
N PRO A 95 9.69 -17.75 -16.95
CA PRO A 95 9.67 -19.10 -16.38
C PRO A 95 10.65 -19.27 -15.21
N ARG A 96 11.62 -18.37 -15.02
CA ARG A 96 12.59 -18.47 -13.93
C ARG A 96 11.89 -18.22 -12.58
N PRO A 97 12.21 -18.99 -11.53
CA PRO A 97 11.72 -18.72 -10.17
C PRO A 97 12.25 -17.38 -9.62
N ALA A 98 13.51 -17.07 -9.92
CA ALA A 98 14.21 -15.85 -9.53
C ALA A 98 14.68 -15.06 -10.78
N PRO A 99 13.78 -14.40 -11.53
CA PRO A 99 14.20 -13.57 -12.67
C PRO A 99 15.02 -12.36 -12.19
N LEU A 100 15.95 -11.90 -13.04
CA LEU A 100 16.62 -10.62 -12.84
C LEU A 100 15.60 -9.49 -12.98
N LEU A 101 15.78 -8.43 -12.19
CA LEU A 101 14.90 -7.27 -12.19
C LEU A 101 15.36 -6.26 -13.23
N GLU A 102 14.42 -5.78 -14.05
CA GLU A 102 14.63 -4.72 -15.02
C GLU A 102 14.41 -3.36 -14.34
N PRO A 103 15.43 -2.49 -14.22
CA PRO A 103 15.22 -1.14 -13.70
C PRO A 103 14.16 -0.41 -14.51
N TYR A 104 13.22 0.21 -13.82
CA TYR A 104 12.05 0.80 -14.46
C TYR A 104 11.88 2.28 -14.09
N PRO A 105 11.53 3.14 -15.07
CA PRO A 105 11.49 2.89 -16.52
C PRO A 105 12.86 2.65 -17.16
N SER A 106 13.94 3.07 -16.51
CA SER A 106 15.30 2.89 -16.99
C SER A 106 16.31 3.00 -15.85
N TRP A 107 17.60 2.79 -16.16
CA TRP A 107 18.71 3.04 -15.22
C TRP A 107 18.81 4.52 -14.84
N GLU A 108 18.62 5.43 -15.79
CA GLU A 108 18.68 6.88 -15.58
C GLU A 108 17.57 7.36 -14.65
N PHE A 109 16.37 6.77 -14.75
CA PHE A 109 15.27 7.08 -13.84
C PHE A 109 15.50 6.57 -12.41
N ASN A 110 16.50 5.71 -12.23
CA ASN A 110 16.98 5.23 -10.95
C ASN A 110 18.34 5.86 -10.58
N GLU A 111 18.76 6.98 -11.19
CA GLU A 111 20.03 7.61 -10.84
C GLU A 111 20.01 8.17 -9.39
N LEU A 112 20.84 7.60 -8.52
CA LEU A 112 20.98 8.05 -7.13
C LEU A 112 21.67 9.43 -7.08
N GLY A 113 21.09 10.36 -6.30
CA GLY A 113 21.58 11.72 -6.11
C GLY A 113 21.02 12.75 -7.10
N ASN A 114 20.44 12.30 -8.22
CA ASN A 114 19.73 13.18 -9.15
C ASN A 114 18.27 13.35 -8.72
N CYS A 115 17.92 14.46 -8.08
CA CYS A 115 16.56 14.67 -7.54
C CYS A 115 15.43 14.66 -8.58
N THR A 116 15.74 14.74 -9.88
CA THR A 116 14.75 14.55 -10.96
C THR A 116 14.42 13.06 -11.20
N ALA A 117 15.35 12.16 -10.87
CA ALA A 117 15.18 10.71 -10.87
C ALA A 117 14.64 10.20 -9.52
N LEU A 118 14.30 8.91 -9.45
CA LEU A 118 13.79 8.27 -8.24
C LEU A 118 14.89 8.02 -7.21
N GLN A 119 14.64 8.44 -5.97
CA GLN A 119 15.60 8.36 -4.88
C GLN A 119 15.32 7.21 -3.93
N ASN A 120 14.10 7.08 -3.42
CA ASN A 120 13.73 6.05 -2.47
C ASN A 120 12.23 5.69 -2.58
N VAL A 121 11.92 4.67 -3.38
CA VAL A 121 10.55 4.19 -3.57
C VAL A 121 10.24 3.06 -2.61
N GLN A 122 9.26 3.28 -1.73
CA GLN A 122 8.77 2.27 -0.79
C GLN A 122 7.65 1.41 -1.39
N ASN A 123 6.71 2.04 -2.11
CA ASN A 123 5.59 1.34 -2.71
C ASN A 123 5.04 2.10 -3.94
N ILE A 124 4.13 1.44 -4.66
CA ILE A 124 3.55 1.89 -5.92
C ILE A 124 2.08 1.46 -6.07
N ALA A 125 1.31 2.27 -6.79
CA ALA A 125 -0.05 1.95 -7.18
C ALA A 125 -0.22 2.08 -8.70
N VAL A 126 -1.11 1.27 -9.28
CA VAL A 126 -1.49 1.41 -10.69
C VAL A 126 -3.00 1.66 -10.73
N ASP A 127 -3.41 2.72 -11.40
CA ASP A 127 -4.84 2.99 -11.63
C ASP A 127 -5.39 2.20 -12.82
N ALA A 128 -6.71 2.25 -13.01
CA ALA A 128 -7.38 1.50 -14.08
C ALA A 128 -6.98 1.97 -15.50
N GLN A 129 -6.33 3.13 -15.64
CA GLN A 129 -5.84 3.64 -16.93
C GLN A 129 -4.39 3.24 -17.23
N GLY A 130 -3.70 2.58 -16.30
CA GLY A 130 -2.30 2.20 -16.45
C GLY A 130 -1.32 3.32 -16.12
N LYS A 131 -1.71 4.28 -15.28
CA LYS A 131 -0.74 5.20 -14.68
C LYS A 131 -0.17 4.55 -13.44
N LEU A 132 1.16 4.51 -13.37
CA LEU A 132 1.93 4.10 -12.22
C LEU A 132 2.16 5.31 -11.31
N TRP A 133 1.56 5.29 -10.14
CA TRP A 133 1.72 6.26 -9.08
C TRP A 133 2.83 5.80 -8.14
N ILE A 134 3.89 6.60 -8.04
CA ILE A 134 5.15 6.26 -7.39
C ILE A 134 5.39 7.24 -6.26
N ILE A 135 5.43 6.74 -5.01
CA ILE A 135 5.87 7.55 -3.87
C ILE A 135 7.38 7.44 -3.71
N ASP A 136 8.07 8.56 -3.87
CA ASP A 136 9.51 8.69 -3.64
C ASP A 136 9.73 9.52 -2.39
N GLY A 137 10.27 8.89 -1.35
CA GLY A 137 10.54 9.54 -0.08
C GLY A 137 11.67 10.58 -0.14
N GLY A 138 12.47 10.62 -1.22
CA GLY A 138 13.60 11.55 -1.40
C GLY A 138 14.82 11.22 -0.53
N LYS A 139 14.60 10.92 0.74
CA LYS A 139 15.61 10.54 1.73
C LYS A 139 16.11 9.11 1.51
N THR A 140 17.41 8.93 1.41
CA THR A 140 18.07 7.61 1.25
C THR A 140 18.95 7.27 2.45
N GLY A 141 19.30 5.99 2.58
CA GLY A 141 20.09 5.50 3.71
C GLY A 141 19.36 5.66 5.05
N THR A 142 18.03 5.49 5.08
CA THR A 142 17.19 5.72 6.27
C THR A 142 17.52 4.84 7.48
N LEU A 143 18.24 3.74 7.28
CA LEU A 143 18.76 2.84 8.32
C LEU A 143 20.29 2.96 8.50
N THR A 144 20.88 4.03 8.00
CA THR A 144 22.30 4.35 8.20
C THR A 144 22.46 5.44 9.26
N ALA A 145 23.68 5.62 9.79
CA ALA A 145 23.95 6.65 10.79
C ALA A 145 23.74 8.08 10.28
N LYS A 146 23.86 8.31 8.97
CA LYS A 146 23.71 9.62 8.34
C LYS A 146 22.88 9.48 7.05
N PRO A 147 21.53 9.49 7.15
CA PRO A 147 20.67 9.50 5.98
C PRO A 147 20.94 10.71 5.08
N ASN A 148 20.85 10.53 3.77
CA ASN A 148 20.96 11.62 2.81
C ASN A 148 19.57 12.22 2.58
N THR A 149 19.43 13.52 2.83
CA THR A 149 18.18 14.30 2.73
C THR A 149 18.24 15.40 1.67
N THR A 150 19.10 15.24 0.66
CA THR A 150 19.29 16.23 -0.41
C THR A 150 18.00 16.48 -1.21
N CYS A 151 17.25 15.42 -1.51
CA CYS A 151 16.04 15.50 -2.33
C CYS A 151 14.76 15.53 -1.48
N SER A 152 13.78 16.34 -1.89
CA SER A 152 12.45 16.37 -1.28
C SER A 152 11.65 15.11 -1.59
N ALA A 153 10.70 14.78 -0.72
CA ALA A 153 9.71 13.74 -0.99
C ALA A 153 8.81 14.18 -2.16
N LYS A 154 8.50 13.25 -3.07
CA LYS A 154 7.70 13.53 -4.26
C LYS A 154 6.77 12.38 -4.63
N LEU A 155 5.69 12.72 -5.31
CA LEU A 155 4.82 11.79 -6.02
C LEU A 155 5.09 11.92 -7.52
N VAL A 156 5.36 10.80 -8.18
CA VAL A 156 5.55 10.74 -9.64
C VAL A 156 4.44 9.88 -10.25
N ILE A 157 3.79 10.38 -11.29
CA ILE A 157 2.80 9.65 -12.08
C ILE A 157 3.42 9.37 -13.44
N TYR A 158 3.62 8.09 -13.74
CA TYR A 158 4.17 7.62 -15.01
C TYR A 158 3.11 6.86 -15.80
N ASP A 159 2.82 7.31 -17.01
CA ASP A 159 1.96 6.58 -17.94
C ASP A 159 2.74 5.42 -18.55
N ILE A 160 2.37 4.18 -18.18
CA ILE A 160 3.05 2.96 -18.65
C ILE A 160 2.94 2.84 -20.18
N LYS A 161 1.74 3.06 -20.72
CA LYS A 161 1.45 2.90 -22.16
C LYS A 161 2.13 3.97 -22.99
N ALA A 162 2.07 5.23 -22.55
CA ALA A 162 2.72 6.34 -23.24
C ALA A 162 4.22 6.46 -22.92
N SER A 163 4.73 5.63 -22.00
CA SER A 163 6.12 5.62 -21.56
C SER A 163 6.65 7.00 -21.16
N LYS A 164 5.86 7.78 -20.40
CA LYS A 164 6.24 9.14 -19.99
C LYS A 164 5.72 9.52 -18.61
N VAL A 165 6.45 10.40 -17.94
CA VAL A 165 5.97 11.09 -16.73
C VAL A 165 4.85 12.05 -17.14
N THR A 166 3.68 11.92 -16.50
CA THR A 166 2.53 12.82 -16.70
C THR A 166 2.36 13.82 -15.56
N ALA A 167 2.91 13.53 -14.38
CA ALA A 167 3.00 14.50 -13.29
C ALA A 167 4.18 14.16 -12.37
N ALA A 168 4.79 15.19 -11.79
CA ALA A 168 5.74 15.07 -10.69
C ALA A 168 5.46 16.19 -9.70
N TYR A 169 5.12 15.84 -8.47
CA TYR A 169 4.72 16.78 -7.42
C TYR A 169 5.65 16.64 -6.22
N ASN A 170 6.40 17.70 -5.91
CA ASN A 170 7.17 17.77 -4.69
C ASN A 170 6.23 18.17 -3.54
N PHE A 171 6.21 17.38 -2.48
CA PHE A 171 5.41 17.71 -1.32
C PHE A 171 5.98 18.94 -0.60
N PRO A 172 5.13 19.90 -0.18
CA PRO A 172 5.53 20.97 0.72
C PRO A 172 6.10 20.41 2.04
N GLU A 173 7.04 21.12 2.66
CA GLU A 173 7.73 20.65 3.89
C GLU A 173 6.77 20.43 5.06
N GLU A 174 5.66 21.16 5.14
CA GLU A 174 4.60 21.00 6.14
C GLU A 174 3.74 19.74 5.92
N VAL A 175 3.80 19.15 4.72
CA VAL A 175 3.11 17.90 4.36
C VAL A 175 4.07 16.72 4.46
N ALA A 176 5.25 16.81 3.83
CA ALA A 176 6.28 15.77 3.91
C ALA A 176 7.67 16.41 3.98
N ASN A 177 8.12 16.68 5.20
CA ASN A 177 9.43 17.26 5.43
C ASN A 177 10.55 16.34 4.93
N LYS A 178 11.49 16.87 4.15
CA LYS A 178 12.54 16.06 3.50
C LYS A 178 13.46 15.31 4.48
N SER A 179 13.59 15.83 5.70
CA SER A 179 14.46 15.24 6.73
C SER A 179 13.73 14.21 7.57
N THR A 180 12.44 14.45 7.90
CA THR A 180 11.73 13.64 8.90
C THR A 180 10.71 12.67 8.30
N SER A 181 10.08 13.00 7.16
CA SER A 181 9.05 12.16 6.54
C SER A 181 9.55 10.76 6.15
N PHE A 182 8.60 9.84 6.03
CA PHE A 182 8.83 8.48 5.56
C PHE A 182 7.59 7.97 4.83
N LEU A 183 7.48 8.31 3.54
CA LEU A 183 6.38 7.83 2.69
C LEU A 183 6.47 6.31 2.55
N TYR A 184 5.43 5.59 2.95
CA TYR A 184 5.49 4.14 3.12
C TYR A 184 4.61 3.37 2.12
N ASP A 185 3.31 3.66 2.09
CA ASP A 185 2.34 3.01 1.22
C ASP A 185 1.31 4.02 0.68
N LEU A 186 0.55 3.65 -0.35
CA LEU A 186 -0.45 4.49 -0.97
C LEU A 186 -1.67 3.71 -1.50
N ALA A 187 -2.81 4.40 -1.49
CA ALA A 187 -3.99 4.02 -2.27
C ALA A 187 -4.39 5.15 -3.23
N VAL A 188 -4.84 4.79 -4.43
CA VAL A 188 -5.17 5.74 -5.51
C VAL A 188 -6.65 5.73 -5.81
N ASP A 189 -7.28 6.88 -5.72
CA ASP A 189 -8.66 7.07 -6.15
C ASP A 189 -8.66 7.85 -7.46
N ASP A 190 -8.80 7.16 -8.59
CA ASP A 190 -8.89 7.77 -9.92
C ASP A 190 -10.28 8.38 -10.22
N SER A 191 -11.21 8.33 -9.25
CA SER A 191 -12.45 9.11 -9.31
C SER A 191 -12.21 10.61 -9.01
N ASP A 192 -13.19 11.45 -9.34
CA ASP A 192 -13.19 12.90 -9.06
C ASP A 192 -11.92 13.65 -9.55
N GLY A 193 -11.28 13.10 -10.59
CA GLY A 193 -10.04 13.57 -11.21
C GLY A 193 -8.79 13.41 -10.36
N GLY A 194 -8.73 12.32 -9.58
CA GLY A 194 -7.49 11.73 -9.12
C GLY A 194 -7.06 12.23 -7.75
N TYR A 195 -7.04 11.31 -6.79
CA TYR A 195 -6.49 11.49 -5.46
C TYR A 195 -5.53 10.37 -5.12
N ALA A 196 -4.54 10.67 -4.29
CA ALA A 196 -3.71 9.67 -3.63
C ALA A 196 -3.79 9.87 -2.11
N TYR A 197 -3.95 8.77 -1.39
CA TYR A 197 -3.87 8.69 0.06
C TYR A 197 -2.57 7.99 0.39
N ILE A 198 -1.64 8.69 1.03
CA ILE A 198 -0.25 8.25 1.20
C ILE A 198 0.07 8.21 2.68
N VAL A 199 0.56 7.09 3.15
CA VAL A 199 0.97 6.91 4.54
C VAL A 199 2.36 7.49 4.75
N ASP A 200 2.48 8.41 5.72
CA ASP A 200 3.75 8.84 6.28
C ASP A 200 3.99 8.11 7.61
N ASN A 201 4.87 7.11 7.59
CA ASN A 201 5.23 6.31 8.77
C ASN A 201 6.29 7.00 9.65
N SER A 202 6.59 8.28 9.43
CA SER A 202 7.68 8.96 10.15
C SER A 202 7.53 8.90 11.66
N ARG A 203 8.68 8.92 12.34
CA ARG A 203 8.74 8.89 13.82
C ARG A 203 8.10 10.13 14.45
N LEU A 204 8.38 11.30 13.88
CA LEU A 204 8.04 12.59 14.49
C LEU A 204 6.63 13.06 14.11
N ASP A 205 6.27 12.94 12.85
CA ASP A 205 5.01 13.45 12.30
C ASP A 205 4.30 12.37 11.47
N PRO A 206 3.91 11.22 12.06
CA PRO A 206 3.17 10.22 11.31
C PRO A 206 1.80 10.76 10.91
N GLY A 207 1.29 10.35 9.75
CA GLY A 207 -0.01 10.80 9.28
C GLY A 207 -0.42 10.23 7.94
N LEU A 208 -1.58 10.67 7.47
CA LEU A 208 -2.10 10.35 6.15
C LEU A 208 -2.06 11.61 5.28
N ILE A 209 -1.23 11.59 4.24
CA ILE A 209 -1.15 12.64 3.24
C ILE A 209 -2.26 12.42 2.21
N VAL A 210 -2.99 13.49 1.89
CA VAL A 210 -3.95 13.52 0.79
C VAL A 210 -3.35 14.40 -0.31
N PHE A 211 -3.26 13.85 -1.52
CA PHE A 211 -2.89 14.59 -2.72
C PHE A 211 -4.08 14.63 -3.68
N SER A 212 -4.33 15.79 -4.28
CA SER A 212 -5.31 15.97 -5.35
C SER A 212 -4.59 16.33 -6.64
N LEU A 213 -4.75 15.49 -7.67
CA LEU A 213 -4.17 15.70 -8.99
C LEU A 213 -4.81 16.91 -9.68
N ASN A 214 -6.13 16.98 -9.69
CA ASN A 214 -6.89 18.10 -10.25
C ASN A 214 -6.52 19.46 -9.64
N GLN A 215 -6.38 19.53 -8.33
CA GLN A 215 -6.05 20.78 -7.64
C GLN A 215 -4.54 21.04 -7.57
N ASN A 216 -3.72 20.04 -7.93
CA ASN A 216 -2.27 20.04 -7.78
C ASN A 216 -1.83 20.52 -6.39
N THR A 217 -2.45 19.99 -5.34
CA THR A 217 -2.20 20.37 -3.96
C THR A 217 -2.28 19.17 -3.03
N SER A 218 -1.70 19.32 -1.83
CA SER A 218 -1.67 18.29 -0.81
C SER A 218 -1.90 18.87 0.59
N TRP A 219 -2.37 18.03 1.49
CA TRP A 219 -2.47 18.31 2.93
C TRP A 219 -2.24 17.03 3.72
N LYS A 220 -2.00 17.15 5.01
CA LYS A 220 -1.72 16.02 5.89
C LYS A 220 -2.72 15.94 7.02
N VAL A 221 -3.34 14.78 7.13
CA VAL A 221 -4.23 14.38 8.20
C VAL A 221 -3.39 13.80 9.33
N ARG A 222 -3.60 14.33 10.54
CA ARG A 222 -2.89 13.92 11.75
C ARG A 222 -3.90 13.53 12.82
N ASP A 223 -3.71 12.35 13.37
CA ASP A 223 -4.43 11.91 14.56
C ASP A 223 -3.54 10.96 15.37
N SER A 224 -2.91 11.47 16.42
CA SER A 224 -1.96 10.71 17.24
C SER A 224 -2.59 9.46 17.87
N LYS A 225 -3.91 9.46 18.12
CA LYS A 225 -4.60 8.34 18.74
C LYS A 225 -4.69 7.12 17.82
N THR A 226 -4.86 7.33 16.52
CA THR A 226 -5.07 6.26 15.54
C THR A 226 -3.88 6.03 14.60
N MET A 227 -2.94 6.98 14.52
CA MET A 227 -1.82 6.92 13.57
C MET A 227 -0.45 6.70 14.23
N ARG A 228 -0.33 6.81 15.56
CA ARG A 228 0.90 6.44 16.28
C ARG A 228 0.86 5.00 16.78
N ALA A 229 2.04 4.45 17.04
CA ALA A 229 2.19 3.16 17.70
C ALA A 229 1.48 3.13 19.07
N ASP A 230 0.70 2.08 19.31
CA ASP A 230 0.19 1.72 20.62
C ASP A 230 1.33 1.06 21.44
N PRO A 231 1.72 1.64 22.59
CA PRO A 231 2.77 1.09 23.45
C PRO A 231 2.58 -0.39 23.82
N LEU A 232 1.34 -0.86 23.92
CA LEU A 232 1.00 -2.25 24.26
C LEU A 232 1.21 -3.24 23.10
N ALA A 233 1.35 -2.73 21.88
CA ALA A 233 1.52 -3.52 20.66
C ALA A 233 2.89 -3.30 19.98
N VAL A 234 3.81 -2.56 20.61
CA VAL A 234 5.16 -2.31 20.06
C VAL A 234 5.97 -3.59 19.91
N GLN A 235 5.93 -4.46 20.91
CA GLN A 235 6.73 -5.67 20.91
C GLN A 235 5.98 -6.81 20.22
N PHE A 236 6.58 -7.36 19.17
CA PHE A 236 6.10 -8.58 18.53
C PHE A 236 7.26 -9.41 17.97
N LYS A 237 6.98 -10.68 17.71
CA LYS A 237 7.99 -11.67 17.33
C LYS A 237 7.57 -12.37 16.05
N ILE A 238 8.53 -12.54 15.14
CA ILE A 238 8.40 -13.31 13.91
C ILE A 238 9.50 -14.36 13.97
N ASN A 239 9.13 -15.64 14.01
CA ASN A 239 10.07 -16.74 14.19
C ASN A 239 11.01 -16.51 15.37
N SER A 240 12.32 -16.36 15.18
CA SER A 240 13.29 -16.06 16.25
C SER A 240 13.52 -14.57 16.51
N GLU A 241 13.03 -13.69 15.63
CA GLU A 241 13.34 -12.27 15.61
C GLU A 241 12.28 -11.45 16.36
N THR A 242 12.73 -10.53 17.21
CA THR A 242 11.83 -9.68 18.02
C THR A 242 11.96 -8.23 17.58
N ILE A 243 10.84 -7.63 17.18
CA ILE A 243 10.73 -6.20 16.94
C ILE A 243 10.36 -5.51 18.24
N ARG A 244 11.06 -4.41 18.56
CA ARG A 244 10.83 -3.58 19.77
C ARG A 244 10.74 -2.09 19.45
N THR A 245 10.84 -1.72 18.18
CA THR A 245 10.75 -0.33 17.75
C THR A 245 9.28 0.00 17.50
N PRO A 246 8.77 1.13 18.00
CA PRO A 246 7.42 1.57 17.67
C PRO A 246 7.33 1.89 16.17
N ILE A 247 6.35 1.31 15.49
CA ILE A 247 6.09 1.53 14.08
C ILE A 247 4.67 2.10 13.95
N ASN A 248 4.61 3.32 13.41
CA ASN A 248 3.38 4.11 13.27
C ASN A 248 2.49 3.59 12.12
N ILE A 249 1.51 4.39 11.69
CA ILE A 249 0.65 4.15 10.52
C ILE A 249 1.46 3.60 9.33
N ALA A 250 1.01 2.49 8.75
CA ALA A 250 1.73 1.78 7.70
C ALA A 250 0.79 1.26 6.62
N GLY A 251 -0.02 0.24 6.94
CA GLY A 251 -0.93 -0.36 5.98
C GLY A 251 -2.09 0.56 5.61
N ILE A 252 -2.45 0.56 4.33
CA ILE A 252 -3.57 1.33 3.77
C ILE A 252 -4.31 0.53 2.69
N ALA A 253 -5.64 0.63 2.66
CA ALA A 253 -6.47 0.10 1.57
C ALA A 253 -7.64 1.03 1.28
N LEU A 254 -8.07 1.09 0.03
CA LEU A 254 -9.24 1.86 -0.40
C LEU A 254 -10.39 0.92 -0.74
N GLY A 255 -11.59 1.26 -0.25
CA GLY A 255 -12.84 0.55 -0.54
C GLY A 255 -13.17 0.52 -2.03
N PRO A 256 -14.03 -0.40 -2.51
CA PRO A 256 -14.33 -0.55 -3.93
C PRO A 256 -15.00 0.70 -4.51
N LYS A 257 -14.90 0.86 -5.85
CA LYS A 257 -15.59 1.94 -6.59
C LYS A 257 -17.09 1.79 -6.61
N THR A 258 -17.62 0.58 -6.44
CA THR A 258 -19.05 0.31 -6.51
C THR A 258 -19.53 -0.31 -5.21
N ASN A 259 -20.74 0.07 -4.80
CA ASN A 259 -21.48 -0.61 -3.75
C ASN A 259 -22.47 -1.56 -4.42
N ILE A 260 -22.46 -2.82 -3.99
CA ILE A 260 -23.34 -3.86 -4.52
C ILE A 260 -24.33 -4.24 -3.43
N ASN A 261 -25.59 -3.91 -3.66
CA ASN A 261 -26.70 -4.38 -2.84
C ASN A 261 -27.49 -5.42 -3.66
N GLU A 262 -28.33 -6.23 -3.01
CA GLU A 262 -29.06 -7.32 -3.68
C GLU A 262 -29.83 -6.86 -4.94
N GLN A 263 -30.30 -5.60 -4.97
CA GLN A 263 -31.14 -5.07 -6.05
C GLN A 263 -30.45 -4.01 -6.94
N ASN A 264 -29.39 -3.33 -6.49
CA ASN A 264 -28.80 -2.18 -7.20
C ASN A 264 -27.26 -2.17 -7.10
N ILE A 265 -26.61 -1.67 -8.15
CA ILE A 265 -25.22 -1.22 -8.08
C ILE A 265 -25.19 0.30 -8.19
N THR A 266 -24.47 0.94 -7.27
CA THR A 266 -24.26 2.38 -7.26
C THR A 266 -22.78 2.68 -7.21
N LEU A 267 -22.36 3.77 -7.86
CA LEU A 267 -21.04 4.33 -7.67
C LEU A 267 -20.87 4.69 -6.18
N ASN A 268 -19.77 4.24 -5.59
CA ASN A 268 -19.40 4.57 -4.23
C ASN A 268 -18.63 5.89 -4.23
N GLU A 269 -19.36 7.00 -4.16
CA GLU A 269 -18.75 8.34 -4.02
C GLU A 269 -18.11 8.55 -2.64
N ASP A 270 -18.47 7.72 -1.65
CA ASP A 270 -18.00 7.82 -0.27
C ASP A 270 -17.18 6.59 0.14
N ARG A 271 -16.15 6.30 -0.66
CA ARG A 271 -15.23 5.17 -0.43
C ARG A 271 -14.58 5.31 0.95
N GLN A 272 -14.31 4.18 1.60
CA GLN A 272 -13.62 4.14 2.88
C GLN A 272 -12.12 3.90 2.66
N VAL A 273 -11.28 4.71 3.31
CA VAL A 273 -9.83 4.43 3.42
C VAL A 273 -9.60 3.71 4.74
N TYR A 274 -9.18 2.46 4.66
CA TYR A 274 -8.77 1.64 5.80
C TYR A 274 -7.29 1.83 6.06
N PHE A 275 -6.89 1.91 7.33
CA PHE A 275 -5.49 2.03 7.71
C PHE A 275 -5.20 1.46 9.10
N CYS A 276 -3.95 1.12 9.36
CA CYS A 276 -3.50 0.83 10.72
C CYS A 276 -2.00 1.12 10.94
N PRO A 277 -1.60 1.47 12.17
CA PRO A 277 -0.22 1.32 12.61
C PRO A 277 0.22 -0.14 12.65
N ILE A 278 1.48 -0.43 12.33
CA ILE A 278 2.04 -1.78 12.53
C ILE A 278 2.04 -2.12 14.01
N SER A 279 2.51 -1.22 14.87
CA SER A 279 2.44 -1.39 16.33
C SER A 279 1.04 -1.06 16.86
N SER A 280 0.01 -1.73 16.37
CA SER A 280 -1.37 -1.66 16.86
C SER A 280 -2.16 -2.90 16.47
N PHE A 281 -3.16 -3.27 17.28
CA PHE A 281 -4.13 -4.29 16.92
C PHE A 281 -5.34 -3.71 16.17
N HIS A 282 -5.58 -2.40 16.20
CA HIS A 282 -6.77 -1.80 15.63
C HIS A 282 -6.69 -1.60 14.11
N LEU A 283 -7.81 -1.79 13.43
CA LEU A 283 -8.04 -1.31 12.08
C LEU A 283 -8.93 -0.07 12.17
N TYR A 284 -8.52 1.01 11.51
CA TYR A 284 -9.28 2.25 11.43
C TYR A 284 -9.79 2.46 10.01
N SER A 285 -10.80 3.30 9.88
CA SER A 285 -11.25 3.78 8.57
C SER A 285 -11.70 5.23 8.63
N ILE A 286 -11.62 5.90 7.49
CA ILE A 286 -12.14 7.24 7.29
C ILE A 286 -12.71 7.37 5.89
N SER A 287 -13.83 8.08 5.78
CA SER A 287 -14.48 8.34 4.49
C SER A 287 -13.64 9.28 3.62
N THR A 288 -13.59 8.99 2.33
CA THR A 288 -12.94 9.84 1.33
C THR A 288 -13.61 11.21 1.21
N THR A 289 -14.90 11.35 1.53
CA THR A 289 -15.60 12.64 1.58
C THR A 289 -14.91 13.63 2.52
N TYR A 290 -14.52 13.18 3.72
CA TYR A 290 -13.79 14.02 4.67
C TYR A 290 -12.35 14.25 4.23
N LEU A 291 -11.69 13.21 3.73
CA LEU A 291 -10.30 13.33 3.28
C LEU A 291 -10.12 14.30 2.12
N LYS A 292 -11.03 14.29 1.13
CA LYS A 292 -10.97 15.10 -0.10
C LYS A 292 -11.24 16.59 0.14
N ASP A 293 -11.92 16.96 1.23
CA ASP A 293 -12.22 18.34 1.56
C ASP A 293 -11.17 18.93 2.52
N LYS A 294 -10.23 19.68 1.95
CA LYS A 294 -9.13 20.34 2.68
C LYS A 294 -9.61 21.23 3.83
N ARG A 295 -10.87 21.69 3.86
CA ARG A 295 -11.40 22.53 4.95
C ARG A 295 -11.45 21.80 6.29
N PHE A 296 -11.47 20.46 6.29
CA PHE A 296 -11.34 19.67 7.52
C PHE A 296 -9.91 19.65 8.07
N SER A 297 -8.91 19.90 7.23
CA SER A 297 -7.49 19.94 7.63
C SER A 297 -7.10 21.36 8.07
N LYS A 298 -7.20 21.63 9.37
CA LYS A 298 -6.72 22.87 10.00
C LYS A 298 -5.22 22.83 10.31
N GLY A 299 -4.58 21.68 10.06
CA GLY A 299 -3.15 21.43 10.23
C GLY A 299 -2.79 20.90 11.63
N GLY A 300 -3.76 20.75 12.52
CA GLY A 300 -3.57 20.29 13.89
C GLY A 300 -3.70 18.77 14.03
N ASP A 301 -3.16 18.26 15.14
CA ASP A 301 -3.40 16.89 15.56
C ASP A 301 -4.86 16.71 16.02
N GLY A 302 -5.53 15.67 15.51
CA GLY A 302 -6.91 15.35 15.88
C GLY A 302 -7.99 16.09 15.08
N ASP A 303 -7.64 16.88 14.06
CA ASP A 303 -8.59 17.61 13.21
C ASP A 303 -9.66 16.69 12.59
N PHE A 304 -9.31 15.44 12.34
CA PHE A 304 -10.16 14.42 11.72
C PHE A 304 -10.70 13.39 12.72
N ALA A 305 -10.38 13.49 14.01
CA ALA A 305 -10.63 12.44 15.01
C ALA A 305 -12.10 11.97 15.04
N GLN A 306 -13.05 12.90 14.93
CA GLN A 306 -14.49 12.60 14.94
C GLN A 306 -15.01 11.89 13.68
N TYR A 307 -14.20 11.86 12.60
CA TYR A 307 -14.53 11.20 11.33
C TYR A 307 -13.81 9.87 11.15
N ILE A 308 -12.88 9.53 12.06
CA ILE A 308 -12.17 8.26 12.05
C ILE A 308 -12.99 7.24 12.84
N MET A 309 -13.33 6.14 12.19
CA MET A 309 -14.00 5.00 12.78
C MET A 309 -12.98 3.93 13.19
N ASP A 310 -13.06 3.47 14.43
CA ASP A 310 -12.42 2.23 14.87
C ASP A 310 -13.24 1.04 14.36
N VAL A 311 -12.73 0.39 13.31
CA VAL A 311 -13.39 -0.75 12.66
C VAL A 311 -13.36 -1.99 13.58
N GLY A 312 -12.33 -2.09 14.42
CA GLY A 312 -12.18 -3.12 15.43
C GLY A 312 -10.78 -3.72 15.48
N ILE A 313 -10.67 -4.79 16.27
CA ILE A 313 -9.38 -5.37 16.66
C ILE A 313 -9.02 -6.57 15.77
N LYS A 314 -7.80 -6.54 15.25
CA LYS A 314 -7.12 -7.66 14.58
C LYS A 314 -6.49 -8.56 15.62
N THR A 315 -6.31 -9.82 15.29
CA THR A 315 -5.72 -10.78 16.23
C THR A 315 -4.18 -10.71 16.35
N ALA A 316 -3.52 -9.83 15.58
CA ALA A 316 -2.10 -9.48 15.66
C ALA A 316 -1.79 -8.19 14.86
N GLN A 317 -0.54 -7.73 14.91
CA GLN A 317 -0.01 -6.62 14.12
C GLN A 317 -0.05 -6.92 12.61
N SER A 318 -0.33 -5.89 11.81
CA SER A 318 -0.43 -5.98 10.35
C SER A 318 0.38 -4.88 9.68
N ASP A 319 0.86 -5.21 8.48
CA ASP A 319 1.53 -4.28 7.58
C ASP A 319 0.71 -4.16 6.29
N GLY A 320 1.09 -4.89 5.24
CA GLY A 320 0.43 -4.82 3.93
C GLY A 320 -1.04 -5.18 3.98
N MET A 321 -1.85 -4.40 3.26
CA MET A 321 -3.26 -4.66 3.03
C MET A 321 -3.72 -4.15 1.67
N LYS A 322 -4.76 -4.76 1.11
CA LYS A 322 -5.44 -4.26 -0.10
C LYS A 322 -6.84 -4.83 -0.20
N MET A 323 -7.75 -4.03 -0.75
CA MET A 323 -9.12 -4.46 -0.99
C MET A 323 -9.31 -4.82 -2.46
N ASP A 324 -10.16 -5.82 -2.73
CA ASP A 324 -10.63 -6.09 -4.09
C ASP A 324 -11.83 -5.20 -4.47
N ASN A 325 -12.23 -5.26 -5.73
CA ASN A 325 -13.40 -4.58 -6.28
C ASN A 325 -14.74 -5.09 -5.73
N LYS A 326 -14.76 -6.16 -4.93
CA LYS A 326 -15.95 -6.75 -4.29
C LYS A 326 -16.07 -6.38 -2.80
N GLY A 327 -15.15 -5.57 -2.28
CA GLY A 327 -15.17 -5.13 -0.88
C GLY A 327 -14.55 -6.12 0.10
N ILE A 328 -13.74 -7.07 -0.37
CA ILE A 328 -12.99 -7.99 0.48
C ILE A 328 -11.61 -7.41 0.76
N LEU A 329 -11.32 -7.10 2.02
CA LEU A 329 -10.01 -6.66 2.48
C LEU A 329 -9.11 -7.88 2.70
N TYR A 330 -7.93 -7.88 2.09
CA TYR A 330 -6.86 -8.84 2.34
C TYR A 330 -5.74 -8.14 3.10
N TYR A 331 -5.20 -8.79 4.13
CA TYR A 331 -4.11 -8.23 4.95
C TYR A 331 -3.29 -9.31 5.64
N GLY A 332 -2.05 -8.97 6.01
CA GLY A 332 -1.14 -9.85 6.74
C GLY A 332 -1.30 -9.77 8.26
N LEU A 333 -1.06 -10.86 8.97
CA LEU A 333 -0.82 -10.88 10.41
C LEU A 333 0.61 -11.34 10.68
N ILE A 334 1.50 -10.39 10.95
CA ILE A 334 2.96 -10.59 10.96
C ILE A 334 3.40 -11.64 11.98
N PRO A 335 3.03 -11.54 13.28
CA PRO A 335 3.49 -12.49 14.30
C PRO A 335 2.85 -13.88 14.16
N LYS A 336 1.83 -14.01 13.31
CA LYS A 336 1.11 -15.26 13.06
C LYS A 336 1.47 -15.89 11.71
N ALA A 337 2.36 -15.26 10.95
CA ALA A 337 2.73 -15.64 9.59
C ALA A 337 1.51 -16.04 8.74
N SER A 338 0.48 -15.19 8.73
CA SER A 338 -0.82 -15.51 8.15
C SER A 338 -1.32 -14.42 7.20
N ILE A 339 -2.09 -14.84 6.20
CA ILE A 339 -2.89 -13.95 5.34
C ILE A 339 -4.35 -14.11 5.75
N VAL A 340 -5.03 -12.99 5.92
CA VAL A 340 -6.42 -12.91 6.36
C VAL A 340 -7.23 -12.18 5.31
N ARG A 341 -8.50 -12.57 5.17
CA ARG A 341 -9.50 -11.79 4.45
C ARG A 341 -10.66 -11.40 5.35
N TRP A 342 -11.31 -10.29 5.03
CA TRP A 342 -12.54 -9.84 5.65
C TRP A 342 -13.47 -9.22 4.61
N ASP A 343 -14.74 -9.63 4.62
CA ASP A 343 -15.79 -9.03 3.82
C ASP A 343 -16.34 -7.80 4.54
N SER A 344 -16.15 -6.62 3.96
CA SER A 344 -16.54 -5.34 4.59
C SER A 344 -18.04 -5.18 4.85
N SER A 345 -18.89 -6.03 4.25
CA SER A 345 -20.32 -6.10 4.55
C SER A 345 -20.65 -6.85 5.86
N THR A 346 -19.65 -7.51 6.47
CA THR A 346 -19.80 -8.30 7.69
C THR A 346 -19.12 -7.63 8.89
N PRO A 347 -19.59 -7.85 10.13
CA PRO A 347 -18.93 -7.29 11.31
C PRO A 347 -17.45 -7.70 11.38
N PHE A 348 -16.55 -6.74 11.56
CA PHE A 348 -15.10 -6.98 11.49
C PHE A 348 -14.62 -8.06 12.45
N ILE A 349 -15.04 -8.02 13.71
CA ILE A 349 -14.52 -8.93 14.74
C ILE A 349 -14.87 -10.40 14.43
N THR A 350 -16.06 -10.68 13.91
CA THR A 350 -16.53 -12.05 13.64
C THR A 350 -16.34 -12.48 12.18
N GLY A 351 -16.10 -11.54 11.25
CA GLY A 351 -15.98 -11.79 9.82
C GLY A 351 -14.57 -12.10 9.32
N GLN A 352 -13.53 -11.92 10.13
CA GLN A 352 -12.14 -12.19 9.77
C GLN A 352 -11.90 -13.69 9.52
N LYS A 353 -11.27 -14.04 8.39
CA LYS A 353 -10.96 -15.43 8.02
C LYS A 353 -9.50 -15.57 7.60
N VAL A 354 -8.73 -16.36 8.35
CA VAL A 354 -7.37 -16.77 7.93
C VAL A 354 -7.50 -17.68 6.71
N ILE A 355 -6.81 -17.32 5.62
CA ILE A 355 -6.86 -18.05 4.34
C ILE A 355 -5.52 -18.69 3.97
N ALA A 356 -4.44 -18.29 4.63
CA ALA A 356 -3.16 -18.98 4.58
C ALA A 356 -2.37 -18.73 5.85
N LYS A 357 -1.57 -19.71 6.26
CA LYS A 357 -0.64 -19.60 7.37
C LYS A 357 0.57 -20.49 7.14
N ASP A 358 1.77 -19.93 7.18
CA ASP A 358 3.01 -20.70 7.13
C ASP A 358 4.21 -19.86 7.60
N ASP A 359 4.89 -20.34 8.65
CA ASP A 359 6.02 -19.63 9.29
C ASP A 359 7.29 -19.57 8.40
N ASN A 360 7.37 -20.38 7.34
CA ASN A 360 8.49 -20.43 6.40
C ASN A 360 8.26 -19.60 5.14
N TYR A 361 7.01 -19.37 4.75
CA TYR A 361 6.66 -18.66 3.50
C TYR A 361 6.01 -17.29 3.71
N ILE A 362 5.41 -17.04 4.89
CA ILE A 362 4.54 -15.88 5.16
C ILE A 362 5.09 -15.05 6.34
N GLN A 363 6.41 -14.93 6.49
CA GLN A 363 7.03 -14.22 7.62
C GLN A 363 6.58 -12.75 7.74
N TRP A 364 6.66 -12.02 6.64
CA TRP A 364 6.27 -10.61 6.58
C TRP A 364 5.48 -10.32 5.30
N PRO A 365 4.13 -10.43 5.30
CA PRO A 365 3.29 -10.06 4.17
C PRO A 365 3.27 -8.54 3.99
N ASN A 366 4.20 -8.03 3.17
CA ASN A 366 4.52 -6.60 3.10
C ASN A 366 3.59 -5.84 2.15
N SER A 367 3.22 -6.43 1.00
CA SER A 367 2.47 -5.72 -0.03
C SER A 367 1.57 -6.68 -0.82
N PHE A 368 0.44 -6.17 -1.28
CA PHE A 368 -0.62 -6.92 -1.95
C PHE A 368 -0.92 -6.29 -3.32
N ALA A 369 -1.24 -7.14 -4.29
CA ALA A 369 -1.70 -6.73 -5.61
C ALA A 369 -2.73 -7.72 -6.16
N PHE A 370 -3.36 -7.38 -7.28
CA PHE A 370 -4.25 -8.27 -8.01
C PHE A 370 -3.80 -8.32 -9.46
N ASP A 371 -3.89 -9.50 -10.08
CA ASP A 371 -3.72 -9.63 -11.52
C ASP A 371 -5.05 -9.62 -12.28
N ASP A 372 -4.97 -9.54 -13.60
CA ASP A 372 -6.15 -9.52 -14.47
C ASP A 372 -6.92 -10.87 -14.48
N GLY A 373 -6.28 -11.94 -13.97
CA GLY A 373 -6.83 -13.29 -13.89
C GLY A 373 -7.64 -13.56 -12.62
N GLY A 374 -7.88 -12.54 -11.78
CA GLY A 374 -8.63 -12.68 -10.53
C GLY A 374 -7.82 -13.29 -9.39
N ASN A 375 -6.49 -13.25 -9.48
CA ASN A 375 -5.62 -13.70 -8.40
C ASN A 375 -5.21 -12.55 -7.49
N VAL A 376 -5.16 -12.83 -6.19
CA VAL A 376 -4.44 -11.99 -5.24
C VAL A 376 -2.96 -12.40 -5.22
N LEU A 377 -2.09 -11.41 -5.22
CA LEU A 377 -0.64 -11.52 -5.14
C LEU A 377 -0.19 -10.97 -3.79
N VAL A 378 0.73 -11.67 -3.13
CA VAL A 378 1.30 -11.23 -1.84
C VAL A 378 2.80 -11.30 -1.92
N LEU A 379 3.46 -10.14 -1.81
CA LEU A 379 4.89 -10.04 -1.62
C LEU A 379 5.20 -10.28 -0.15
N THR A 380 5.92 -11.37 0.12
CA THR A 380 6.47 -11.64 1.46
C THR A 380 7.98 -11.44 1.45
N ASN A 381 8.49 -10.83 2.51
CA ASN A 381 9.92 -10.63 2.70
C ASN A 381 10.34 -11.02 4.13
N LYS A 382 11.61 -10.79 4.47
CA LYS A 382 12.17 -10.97 5.81
C LYS A 382 12.63 -9.63 6.40
N LEU A 383 11.74 -8.63 6.41
CA LEU A 383 12.06 -7.29 6.91
C LEU A 383 12.63 -7.32 8.34
N GLU A 384 12.18 -8.25 9.18
CA GLU A 384 12.67 -8.46 10.54
C GLU A 384 14.16 -8.82 10.61
N LYS A 385 14.66 -9.61 9.64
CA LYS A 385 16.09 -9.93 9.52
C LYS A 385 16.84 -8.77 8.86
N TYR A 386 16.23 -8.13 7.87
CA TYR A 386 16.82 -7.00 7.16
C TYR A 386 17.19 -5.84 8.08
N VAL A 387 16.26 -5.38 8.92
CA VAL A 387 16.50 -4.25 9.84
C VAL A 387 17.52 -4.57 10.92
N GLN A 388 17.76 -5.86 11.21
CA GLN A 388 18.76 -6.33 12.18
C GLN A 388 20.09 -6.77 11.56
N ASN A 389 20.29 -6.57 10.25
CA ASN A 389 21.49 -7.00 9.51
C ASN A 389 21.74 -8.52 9.57
N LYS A 390 20.67 -9.32 9.50
CA LYS A 390 20.71 -10.81 9.58
C LYS A 390 20.28 -11.50 8.29
N MET A 391 20.28 -10.80 7.16
CA MET A 391 19.96 -11.39 5.86
C MET A 391 21.03 -12.39 5.44
N SER A 392 20.63 -13.50 4.83
CA SER A 392 21.53 -14.53 4.31
C SER A 392 21.25 -14.78 2.84
N LEU A 393 22.29 -14.68 2.00
CA LEU A 393 22.17 -14.94 0.55
C LEU A 393 22.00 -16.43 0.21
N ASN A 394 22.12 -17.31 1.20
CA ASN A 394 22.04 -18.77 1.02
C ASN A 394 20.63 -19.34 1.26
N GLU A 395 19.66 -18.49 1.61
CA GLU A 395 18.27 -18.89 1.82
C GLU A 395 17.31 -17.94 1.09
N PRO A 396 16.10 -18.39 0.73
CA PRO A 396 15.07 -17.51 0.19
C PRO A 396 14.69 -16.39 1.16
N ASN A 397 14.67 -15.16 0.67
CA ASN A 397 14.36 -13.96 1.44
C ASN A 397 13.13 -13.21 0.94
N PHE A 398 12.76 -13.41 -0.33
CA PHE A 398 11.65 -12.71 -0.98
C PHE A 398 10.79 -13.70 -1.75
N ARG A 399 9.47 -13.54 -1.68
CA ARG A 399 8.52 -14.38 -2.42
C ARG A 399 7.36 -13.57 -2.95
N ILE A 400 6.84 -14.00 -4.10
CA ILE A 400 5.50 -13.63 -4.53
C ILE A 400 4.63 -14.87 -4.40
N LEU A 401 3.63 -14.78 -3.54
CA LEU A 401 2.60 -15.79 -3.36
C LEU A 401 1.38 -15.40 -4.19
N MET A 402 0.64 -16.40 -4.67
CA MET A 402 -0.55 -16.20 -5.50
C MET A 402 -1.67 -17.15 -5.08
N ALA A 403 -2.91 -16.65 -5.04
CA ALA A 403 -4.11 -17.47 -4.94
C ALA A 403 -5.22 -16.87 -5.81
N TYR A 404 -6.02 -17.72 -6.45
CA TYR A 404 -7.23 -17.31 -7.14
C TYR A 404 -8.32 -17.00 -6.12
N VAL A 405 -8.88 -15.78 -6.21
CA VAL A 405 -9.92 -15.28 -5.29
C VAL A 405 -11.13 -14.72 -6.03
N ASP A 406 -11.13 -14.76 -7.36
CA ASP A 406 -12.16 -14.18 -8.21
C ASP A 406 -12.39 -12.68 -7.89
N GLY A 407 -11.33 -11.92 -7.68
CA GLY A 407 -11.39 -10.49 -7.35
C GLY A 407 -10.32 -9.70 -8.11
N LYS A 408 -10.67 -8.49 -8.54
CA LYS A 408 -9.71 -7.53 -9.14
C LYS A 408 -9.36 -6.43 -8.15
N SER A 409 -8.35 -5.64 -8.45
CA SER A 409 -7.99 -4.47 -7.64
C SER A 409 -9.18 -3.50 -7.48
N TYR A 410 -9.27 -2.84 -6.32
CA TYR A 410 -10.30 -1.83 -5.98
C TYR A 410 -10.46 -0.67 -7.00
N VAL A 411 -9.52 -0.51 -7.93
CA VAL A 411 -9.57 0.50 -9.01
C VAL A 411 -10.48 0.10 -10.17
N TYR A 412 -10.86 -1.18 -10.27
CA TYR A 412 -11.76 -1.69 -11.30
C TYR A 412 -13.20 -1.85 -10.76
N ASP A 413 -14.16 -1.84 -11.68
CA ASP A 413 -15.55 -2.19 -11.39
C ASP A 413 -15.70 -3.73 -11.32
N ASP A 414 -16.81 -4.24 -10.78
CA ASP A 414 -17.09 -5.67 -10.80
C ASP A 414 -17.65 -6.10 -12.17
N GLU A 415 -16.80 -6.73 -12.98
CA GLU A 415 -17.09 -7.19 -14.35
C GLU A 415 -18.10 -8.35 -14.43
N THR A 416 -18.44 -9.01 -13.31
CA THR A 416 -19.49 -10.04 -13.29
C THR A 416 -20.90 -9.46 -13.51
N LEU A 417 -20.99 -8.15 -13.65
CA LEU A 417 -22.22 -7.39 -13.76
C LEU A 417 -22.32 -6.81 -15.17
N VAL A 418 -23.22 -7.37 -15.98
CA VAL A 418 -23.58 -6.84 -17.30
C VAL A 418 -24.58 -5.70 -17.09
N TYR A 419 -24.28 -4.51 -17.61
CA TYR A 419 -25.17 -3.35 -17.52
C TYR A 419 -25.59 -2.84 -18.90
N SER A 420 -26.86 -2.47 -19.03
CA SER A 420 -27.37 -1.61 -20.10
C SER A 420 -27.41 -0.16 -19.59
N VAL A 421 -26.64 0.73 -20.20
CA VAL A 421 -26.69 2.18 -19.91
C VAL A 421 -27.97 2.74 -20.53
N TYR A 422 -28.87 3.28 -19.71
CA TYR A 422 -30.00 4.07 -20.20
C TYR A 422 -29.63 5.55 -20.08
N GLU A 423 -29.35 6.20 -21.22
CA GLU A 423 -29.35 7.66 -21.28
C GLU A 423 -30.79 8.14 -21.10
N THR A 424 -31.11 8.66 -19.91
CA THR A 424 -32.32 9.45 -19.75
C THR A 424 -32.02 10.85 -20.28
N ASP A 425 -32.31 11.04 -21.56
CA ASP A 425 -32.35 12.37 -22.13
C ASP A 425 -33.53 13.12 -21.51
N ASN A 426 -33.25 14.31 -20.99
CA ASN A 426 -34.11 14.99 -20.05
C ASN A 426 -35.20 15.78 -20.78
N GLN A 427 -36.05 15.12 -21.59
CA GLN A 427 -37.28 15.72 -22.11
C GLN A 427 -38.43 14.72 -22.24
N ASN A 428 -39.54 15.06 -21.56
CA ASN A 428 -40.90 14.54 -21.69
C ASN A 428 -41.15 13.05 -21.45
N ILE A 429 -41.64 12.78 -20.24
CA ILE A 429 -42.35 11.56 -19.89
C ILE A 429 -43.59 11.45 -20.78
N THR A 430 -43.56 10.53 -21.76
CA THR A 430 -44.76 9.86 -22.24
C THR A 430 -44.47 8.36 -22.27
N ALA A 431 -45.26 7.61 -21.51
CA ALA A 431 -45.17 6.16 -21.45
C ALA A 431 -45.44 5.59 -22.84
N SER A 432 -44.50 4.80 -23.35
CA SER A 432 -44.76 3.85 -24.44
C SER A 432 -43.94 2.61 -24.16
N SER A 433 -44.65 1.55 -23.80
CA SER A 433 -44.18 0.17 -23.76
C SER A 433 -43.54 -0.19 -25.11
N ALA A 434 -42.27 -0.56 -25.11
CA ALA A 434 -41.60 -1.10 -26.29
C ALA A 434 -41.36 -2.61 -26.13
N ILE A 435 -41.65 -3.31 -27.23
CA ILE A 435 -41.79 -4.75 -27.41
C ILE A 435 -40.41 -5.43 -27.49
N ILE A 436 -40.30 -6.63 -26.91
CA ILE A 436 -39.11 -7.50 -27.00
C ILE A 436 -39.04 -8.11 -28.41
N THR A 437 -37.94 -7.89 -29.13
CA THR A 437 -37.58 -8.73 -30.29
C THR A 437 -36.37 -9.59 -29.93
N HIS A 438 -36.55 -10.91 -30.00
CA HIS A 438 -35.47 -11.89 -29.88
C HIS A 438 -34.66 -11.97 -31.17
N GLY A 439 -33.38 -11.65 -31.11
CA GLY A 439 -32.39 -12.06 -32.11
C GLY A 439 -31.71 -13.34 -31.65
N SER A 440 -32.21 -14.49 -32.07
CA SER A 440 -31.45 -15.73 -32.00
C SER A 440 -30.40 -15.76 -33.10
N THR A 441 -29.16 -16.00 -32.76
CA THR A 441 -28.09 -16.40 -33.69
C THR A 441 -28.54 -17.61 -34.51
N ALA A 442 -28.76 -17.41 -35.81
CA ALA A 442 -28.94 -18.50 -36.76
C ALA A 442 -27.59 -18.79 -37.43
N SER A 443 -27.01 -19.93 -37.09
CA SER A 443 -26.22 -20.73 -38.02
C SER A 443 -27.12 -21.14 -39.19
N THR A 444 -26.64 -20.95 -40.40
CA THR A 444 -27.23 -21.42 -41.65
C THR A 444 -27.44 -22.93 -41.63
N GLU A 445 -28.68 -23.39 -41.78
CA GLU A 445 -29.04 -24.61 -42.51
C GLU A 445 -30.56 -24.70 -42.77
N TYR A 446 -30.90 -25.50 -43.77
CA TYR A 446 -32.09 -25.48 -44.63
C TYR A 446 -33.45 -25.81 -44.00
N GLU A 447 -34.50 -25.40 -44.73
CA GLU A 447 -35.95 -25.67 -44.62
C GLU A 447 -36.38 -27.03 -44.03
N THR A 448 -37.43 -27.05 -43.20
CA THR A 448 -38.79 -27.54 -43.58
C THR A 448 -39.81 -27.48 -42.41
N THR A 449 -40.92 -26.79 -42.68
CA THR A 449 -42.33 -27.03 -42.32
C THR A 449 -42.82 -27.73 -41.03
N THR A 450 -43.91 -27.16 -40.50
CA THR A 450 -45.14 -27.73 -39.88
C THR A 450 -45.41 -27.67 -38.36
N ASN A 451 -46.55 -26.99 -38.07
CA ASN A 451 -47.62 -27.26 -37.09
C ASN A 451 -47.36 -27.13 -35.58
N VAL A 452 -47.97 -26.12 -34.93
CA VAL A 452 -49.30 -26.11 -34.25
C VAL A 452 -49.32 -26.96 -32.97
N HIS A 453 -49.35 -26.30 -31.79
CA HIS A 453 -50.51 -26.34 -30.89
C HIS A 453 -50.39 -25.36 -29.71
N GLU A 454 -51.44 -24.57 -29.53
CA GLU A 454 -51.83 -23.90 -28.28
C GLU A 454 -52.11 -24.92 -27.17
N SER A 455 -51.81 -24.54 -25.91
CA SER A 455 -52.81 -24.59 -24.84
C SER A 455 -52.34 -23.83 -23.60
N SER A 456 -53.10 -22.79 -23.29
CA SER A 456 -53.28 -22.08 -22.02
C SER A 456 -53.72 -23.00 -20.87
N VAL A 457 -53.24 -22.74 -19.64
CA VAL A 457 -54.02 -22.96 -18.41
C VAL A 457 -53.73 -21.83 -17.41
N GLU A 458 -54.82 -21.27 -16.92
CA GLU A 458 -55.00 -20.17 -15.98
C GLU A 458 -55.22 -20.72 -14.56
N LEU A 459 -55.24 -19.82 -13.55
CA LEU A 459 -55.93 -19.88 -12.25
C LEU A 459 -55.12 -20.01 -10.93
N ASN A 460 -55.06 -18.85 -10.25
CA ASN A 460 -55.63 -18.52 -8.94
C ASN A 460 -55.08 -19.07 -7.59
N ARG A 461 -54.53 -18.11 -6.80
CA ARG A 461 -55.11 -17.48 -5.58
C ARG A 461 -55.15 -18.25 -4.23
N SER A 462 -54.49 -17.67 -3.21
CA SER A 462 -54.94 -17.45 -1.79
C SER A 462 -53.73 -16.97 -0.94
N ILE A 463 -53.65 -15.74 -0.42
CA ILE A 463 -54.20 -15.16 0.84
C ILE A 463 -53.98 -16.00 2.10
N ASN A 464 -53.21 -15.47 3.05
CA ASN A 464 -53.58 -15.39 4.48
C ASN A 464 -52.73 -14.37 5.26
N GLU A 465 -53.43 -13.52 6.01
CA GLU A 465 -52.95 -12.63 7.08
C GLU A 465 -52.87 -13.38 8.42
N ASN A 466 -52.02 -12.94 9.35
CA ASN A 466 -52.45 -12.52 10.69
C ASN A 466 -51.31 -11.99 11.59
N ASN A 467 -51.70 -10.99 12.38
CA ASN A 467 -50.99 -10.19 13.38
C ASN A 467 -50.70 -10.93 14.71
N SER A 468 -49.81 -10.36 15.54
CA SER A 468 -50.15 -9.89 16.91
C SER A 468 -48.96 -9.22 17.64
N GLU A 469 -49.30 -8.19 18.43
CA GLU A 469 -48.49 -7.23 19.18
C GLU A 469 -48.16 -7.63 20.65
N GLU A 470 -47.50 -6.69 21.36
CA GLU A 470 -47.41 -6.37 22.81
C GLU A 470 -46.04 -6.62 23.49
N SER A 471 -45.63 -5.91 24.55
CA SER A 471 -45.52 -4.47 24.90
C SER A 471 -44.73 -4.34 26.24
N ILE A 472 -43.92 -3.27 26.37
CA ILE A 472 -43.61 -2.42 27.56
C ILE A 472 -43.03 -3.02 28.89
N LYS A 473 -41.87 -2.47 29.33
CA LYS A 473 -41.70 -1.86 30.69
C LYS A 473 -40.46 -0.96 30.84
N SER A 474 -40.66 0.11 31.61
CA SER A 474 -39.80 1.27 31.94
C SER A 474 -38.97 1.09 33.23
N SER A 475 -37.88 1.86 33.39
CA SER A 475 -37.59 2.64 34.63
C SER A 475 -36.37 3.56 34.50
N SER A 476 -36.50 4.74 35.10
CA SER A 476 -35.58 5.87 35.24
C SER A 476 -34.72 5.83 36.51
N GLU A 477 -33.71 6.73 36.54
CA GLU A 477 -33.23 7.57 37.68
C GLU A 477 -31.76 7.49 38.18
N ASN A 478 -31.21 8.72 38.31
CA ASN A 478 -30.29 9.28 39.32
C ASN A 478 -28.76 9.37 39.09
N THR A 479 -28.35 10.62 38.82
CA THR A 479 -27.10 11.31 39.24
C THR A 479 -27.00 11.48 40.76
N PRO A 480 -25.78 11.69 41.31
CA PRO A 480 -25.51 13.01 41.89
C PRO A 480 -24.08 13.56 41.66
N THR A 481 -24.00 14.89 41.65
CA THR A 481 -22.83 15.77 41.79
C THR A 481 -22.32 15.86 43.24
N LEU A 482 -21.02 16.10 43.44
CA LEU A 482 -20.50 17.02 44.48
C LEU A 482 -19.02 17.43 44.26
N ASN A 483 -18.75 18.68 44.63
CA ASN A 483 -17.55 19.52 44.50
C ASN A 483 -16.39 19.14 45.44
N ALA A 484 -15.16 19.58 45.12
CA ALA A 484 -14.47 20.72 45.79
C ALA A 484 -12.91 20.69 45.64
N THR A 485 -12.34 21.82 45.14
CA THR A 485 -11.15 22.60 45.58
C THR A 485 -9.88 21.86 46.10
N SER A 486 -8.62 22.25 45.82
CA SER A 486 -8.03 23.59 45.83
C SER A 486 -6.58 23.65 45.26
N THR A 487 -6.25 24.81 44.65
CA THR A 487 -5.00 25.62 44.72
C THR A 487 -3.58 25.03 44.64
N SER A 488 -2.81 25.54 43.66
CA SER A 488 -1.54 26.32 43.75
C SER A 488 -0.73 26.06 42.45
N GLY A 489 -0.20 27.02 41.67
CA GLY A 489 0.09 28.42 41.90
C GLY A 489 1.57 28.63 42.18
N ILE A 490 2.48 28.42 41.22
CA ILE A 490 3.86 28.94 41.26
C ILE A 490 4.33 29.34 39.84
N THR A 491 4.65 30.63 39.74
CA THR A 491 5.34 31.39 38.69
C THR A 491 6.78 30.91 38.51
N MET A 492 7.27 30.79 37.28
CA MET A 492 8.69 30.59 37.00
C MET A 492 9.25 31.78 36.22
N LEU A 493 10.33 32.31 36.79
CA LEU A 493 11.12 33.46 36.40
C LEU A 493 11.92 33.23 35.11
N GLU A 494 12.14 34.33 34.40
CA GLU A 494 13.12 34.51 33.33
C GLU A 494 14.55 34.30 33.83
N SER A 495 15.38 33.69 32.99
CA SER A 495 16.83 33.90 32.97
C SER A 495 17.40 33.56 31.58
N GLU A 496 17.80 34.60 30.83
CA GLU A 496 18.95 34.58 29.93
C GLU A 496 20.26 34.34 30.75
N PRO A 497 21.46 34.06 30.18
CA PRO A 497 21.98 34.33 28.83
C PRO A 497 22.67 33.06 28.23
N GLU A 498 23.45 32.99 27.16
CA GLU A 498 24.48 33.89 26.64
C GLU A 498 24.96 33.39 25.26
N THR A 499 25.20 34.33 24.37
CA THR A 499 25.82 34.17 23.04
C THR A 499 27.32 33.88 23.13
N THR A 500 27.85 33.03 22.24
CA THR A 500 29.26 33.13 21.84
C THR A 500 29.43 32.80 20.36
N THR A 501 29.71 33.85 19.59
CA THR A 501 30.31 33.86 18.26
C THR A 501 31.77 33.42 18.32
N ILE A 502 32.20 32.53 17.41
CA ILE A 502 33.59 32.50 16.92
C ILE A 502 33.60 32.38 15.39
N THR A 503 34.50 33.18 14.85
CA THR A 503 34.74 33.61 13.48
C THR A 503 35.44 32.59 12.59
N THR A 504 35.24 32.81 11.29
CA THR A 504 35.97 32.36 10.10
C THR A 504 37.48 32.57 10.16
N GLU A 505 38.27 31.68 9.55
CA GLU A 505 39.26 32.07 8.51
C GLU A 505 39.85 30.88 7.73
N ASP A 506 40.22 31.22 6.49
CA ASP A 506 40.64 30.41 5.35
C ASP A 506 42.01 29.72 5.48
N THR A 507 42.24 28.71 4.64
CA THR A 507 43.51 28.61 3.89
C THR A 507 43.38 27.78 2.60
N LYS A 508 43.97 28.31 1.54
CA LYS A 508 44.00 27.84 0.14
C LYS A 508 45.23 26.97 -0.16
N LEU A 509 45.07 26.15 -1.21
CA LEU A 509 46.00 25.70 -2.28
C LEU A 509 47.45 25.27 -1.93
N GLU A 510 47.88 24.12 -2.48
CA GLU A 510 48.76 24.08 -3.68
C GLU A 510 49.00 22.66 -4.27
N ASN A 511 49.37 22.66 -5.55
CA ASN A 511 49.61 21.56 -6.49
C ASN A 511 50.98 20.87 -6.34
N SER A 512 51.16 19.66 -6.89
CA SER A 512 52.28 19.24 -7.79
C SER A 512 52.18 17.73 -8.11
N THR A 513 51.85 17.35 -9.35
CA THR A 513 52.69 16.82 -10.46
C THR A 513 53.31 15.41 -10.32
N THR A 514 52.78 14.49 -11.13
CA THR A 514 53.42 13.51 -12.05
C THR A 514 54.62 12.66 -11.62
N THR A 515 54.49 11.34 -11.78
CA THR A 515 55.46 10.53 -12.55
C THR A 515 54.88 9.17 -12.98
N GLU A 516 54.98 8.89 -14.28
CA GLU A 516 54.78 7.57 -14.90
C GLU A 516 56.02 6.69 -14.69
N VAL A 517 55.82 5.38 -14.48
CA VAL A 517 56.78 4.32 -14.88
C VAL A 517 55.99 3.11 -15.38
N LYS A 518 56.25 2.72 -16.63
CA LYS A 518 55.97 1.38 -17.21
C LYS A 518 57.07 0.42 -16.76
N ASP A 519 56.76 -0.82 -16.41
CA ASP A 519 56.92 -2.00 -17.29
C ASP A 519 56.65 -3.34 -16.59
N GLN A 520 56.57 -4.37 -17.43
CA GLN A 520 56.01 -5.72 -17.34
C GLN A 520 56.49 -6.68 -16.23
N GLY A 521 55.68 -7.73 -15.97
CA GLY A 521 56.18 -9.07 -15.64
C GLY A 521 55.38 -9.86 -14.59
N THR A 522 54.49 -10.75 -15.03
CA THR A 522 54.07 -11.97 -14.29
C THR A 522 55.02 -13.13 -14.65
N PRO A 523 55.37 -14.07 -13.74
CA PRO A 523 54.44 -15.16 -13.39
C PRO A 523 54.50 -15.71 -11.95
N ASN A 524 53.33 -16.22 -11.52
CA ASN A 524 53.03 -17.30 -10.56
C ASN A 524 54.04 -17.68 -9.46
N CYS A 525 53.63 -17.55 -8.19
CA CYS A 525 53.70 -18.66 -7.24
C CYS A 525 52.73 -18.49 -6.06
N ALA A 526 52.13 -19.60 -5.65
CA ALA A 526 51.15 -19.72 -4.58
C ALA A 526 51.75 -19.43 -3.19
N ILE A 527 51.02 -18.68 -2.36
CA ILE A 527 51.16 -18.74 -0.90
C ILE A 527 49.76 -18.78 -0.28
N THR A 528 49.42 -19.98 0.19
CA THR A 528 48.39 -20.26 1.18
C THR A 528 48.78 -19.61 2.50
N LYS A 529 47.97 -18.72 3.06
CA LYS A 529 47.92 -18.50 4.52
C LYS A 529 46.48 -18.31 4.98
N CYS A 530 46.06 -19.28 5.79
CA CYS A 530 44.90 -19.24 6.65
C CYS A 530 44.98 -18.03 7.60
N TYR A 531 43.86 -17.35 7.80
CA TYR A 531 43.59 -16.61 9.05
C TYR A 531 42.16 -16.92 9.50
N VAL A 532 42.08 -17.51 10.69
CA VAL A 532 40.85 -17.81 11.45
C VAL A 532 40.58 -16.60 12.38
N PRO A 533 39.31 -16.29 12.71
CA PRO A 533 38.90 -14.94 13.09
C PRO A 533 39.02 -14.65 14.58
N TYR A 534 39.27 -13.40 14.93
CA TYR A 534 39.08 -12.89 16.30
C TYR A 534 37.73 -12.19 16.41
N HIS A 535 36.80 -12.83 17.13
CA HIS A 535 35.60 -12.20 17.68
C HIS A 535 35.90 -11.62 19.07
N ALA A 536 35.18 -10.56 19.40
CA ALA A 536 34.83 -10.08 20.75
C ALA A 536 35.94 -9.40 21.57
N LEU A 537 35.95 -8.06 21.55
CA LEU A 537 35.92 -7.18 22.73
C LEU A 537 35.93 -5.72 22.23
N VAL A 538 34.78 -5.04 22.19
CA VAL A 538 34.55 -3.64 22.65
C VAL A 538 33.03 -3.42 22.59
N CYS A 539 32.33 -3.89 23.61
CA CYS A 539 31.09 -3.28 24.09
C CYS A 539 31.34 -2.96 25.55
N ILE A 540 31.48 -1.67 25.87
CA ILE A 540 31.15 -1.00 27.14
C ILE A 540 31.58 0.47 26.94
N LEU A 541 30.65 1.40 27.26
CA LEU A 541 30.71 2.88 27.16
C LEU A 541 30.15 3.52 25.88
N ALA A 542 28.82 3.51 25.75
CA ALA A 542 28.03 4.67 25.28
C ALA A 542 26.53 4.44 25.54
N ILE A 543 26.15 4.33 26.80
CA ILE A 543 24.82 4.70 27.30
C ILE A 543 25.07 5.93 28.18
N ILE A 544 24.16 6.91 28.11
CA ILE A 544 24.18 8.27 28.69
C ILE A 544 24.59 9.34 27.66
N ASN A 545 23.64 9.68 26.78
CA ASN A 545 23.06 11.03 26.67
C ASN A 545 22.13 11.06 25.46
N TYR A 546 20.83 11.17 25.71
CA TYR A 546 19.89 12.09 25.05
C TYR A 546 18.49 11.77 25.58
N VAL A 547 18.26 12.20 26.82
CA VAL A 547 16.94 12.67 27.26
C VAL A 547 17.01 14.17 27.11
N LEU A 548 16.36 14.68 26.07
CA LEU A 548 15.68 15.97 25.91
C LEU A 548 15.20 16.07 24.45
#